data_AF-A0A978SQS4-F1
#
_entry.id   AF-A0A978SQS4-F1
#
_cell.length_a   1.000
_cell.length_b   1.000
_cell.length_c   1.000
_cell.angle_alpha   90.00
_cell.angle_beta   90.00
_cell.angle_gamma   90.00
#
_symmetry.space_group_name_H-M   'P 1'
#
loop_
_entity.id
_entity.type
_entity.pdbx_description
1 polymer ?
#
loop_
_entity_poly.entity_id
_entity_poly.type
_entity_poly.pdbx_seq_one_letter_code
_entity_poly.pdbx_strand_id
1 'polypeptide(L)'
;MKEANAQLLAFLETTIEGLVLSSEAEYPYTVSIWEVSERGEFSVMALLLSIGYLTVVEPPSIFEDIGTQLAELEQNEEIQFNRLYGFANSIVPKQQGGPSFSEVDLEYLTQLVGSDNADIYSESLMMLAEQLERFKEKQKQSFSQPLSSEIPEAEPKIKADSQEAEEFRAIILERLTASRQICSEIVAAVEPYLHLLKVFRLSTRDLVFQRVYGIHIVTGQLNESQWIGFSTRLPEILHKEDDPLPVQPGRDVEAISSEVQVVVSAFEEAVEGYAFPPMAPFYGSEIDKPSYPFESFIWEISTNESSLVQQLLETMRFLQILSPISDEDYDYLIHAPWNQEDSETEREEVYSQKIASTIDFIKHNLTEQKIYRLGLVEIDVYTVGKTHDNDWIYFSSTAVET
;
A
#
# COMPACT_ATOMS: atom_id res chain seq x y z
N MET A 1 -24.34 -2.39 -22.68
CA MET A 1 -24.08 -0.99 -23.12
C MET A 1 -25.19 -0.38 -23.96
N LYS A 2 -25.75 0.72 -23.46
CA LYS A 2 -26.66 1.62 -24.22
C LYS A 2 -25.88 2.37 -25.29
N GLU A 3 -26.53 2.73 -26.41
CA GLU A 3 -25.86 3.38 -27.53
C GLU A 3 -25.27 4.75 -27.16
N ALA A 4 -25.98 5.54 -26.35
CA ALA A 4 -25.50 6.85 -25.88
C ALA A 4 -24.21 6.72 -25.05
N ASN A 5 -24.15 5.72 -24.18
CA ASN A 5 -22.96 5.41 -23.38
C ASN A 5 -21.78 4.96 -24.25
N ALA A 6 -22.03 4.18 -25.31
CA ALA A 6 -20.98 3.75 -26.23
C ALA A 6 -20.38 4.94 -27.02
N GLN A 7 -21.23 5.87 -27.46
CA GLN A 7 -20.78 7.10 -28.12
C GLN A 7 -19.97 7.99 -27.16
N LEU A 8 -20.44 8.11 -25.91
CA LEU A 8 -19.79 8.86 -24.85
C LEU A 8 -18.38 8.29 -24.54
N LEU A 9 -18.28 6.97 -24.42
CA LEU A 9 -17.02 6.27 -24.20
C LEU A 9 -16.04 6.48 -25.36
N ALA A 10 -16.49 6.25 -26.61
CA ALA A 10 -15.63 6.40 -27.79
C ALA A 10 -15.11 7.83 -27.97
N PHE A 11 -15.94 8.84 -27.63
CA PHE A 11 -15.50 10.23 -27.64
C PHE A 11 -14.41 10.48 -26.61
N LEU A 12 -14.60 10.01 -25.36
CA LEU A 12 -13.61 10.15 -24.30
C LEU A 12 -12.30 9.45 -24.66
N GLU A 13 -12.34 8.21 -25.14
CA GLU A 13 -11.15 7.46 -25.60
C GLU A 13 -10.35 8.25 -26.64
N THR A 14 -11.04 8.84 -27.61
CA THR A 14 -10.40 9.66 -28.66
C THR A 14 -9.81 10.95 -28.10
N THR A 15 -10.51 11.59 -27.16
CA THR A 15 -10.10 12.91 -26.63
C THR A 15 -8.92 12.78 -25.67
N ILE A 16 -8.87 11.72 -24.88
CA ILE A 16 -7.78 11.43 -23.94
C ILE A 16 -6.57 10.76 -24.60
N GLU A 17 -6.66 10.38 -25.88
CA GLU A 17 -5.55 9.74 -26.59
C GLU A 17 -4.31 10.65 -26.60
N GLY A 18 -3.23 10.14 -26.01
CA GLY A 18 -1.96 10.84 -25.86
C GLY A 18 -1.91 11.84 -24.69
N LEU A 19 -2.97 11.92 -23.86
CA LEU A 19 -2.92 12.63 -22.58
C LEU A 19 -2.26 11.76 -21.51
N VAL A 20 -1.48 12.40 -20.64
CA VAL A 20 -0.84 11.76 -19.49
C VAL A 20 -1.08 12.59 -18.23
N LEU A 21 -1.27 11.94 -17.08
CA LEU A 21 -1.21 12.64 -15.82
C LEU A 21 0.26 12.91 -15.52
N SER A 22 0.68 14.15 -15.68
CA SER A 22 2.00 14.59 -15.28
C SER A 22 2.05 14.64 -13.76
N SER A 23 3.11 14.07 -13.17
CA SER A 23 3.42 14.12 -11.75
C SER A 23 4.95 13.96 -11.65
N GLU A 24 5.49 13.30 -10.63
CA GLU A 24 6.89 12.84 -10.66
C GLU A 24 7.13 11.77 -11.75
N ALA A 25 6.05 11.16 -12.27
CA ALA A 25 6.05 10.28 -13.42
C ALA A 25 4.86 10.59 -14.35
N GLU A 26 4.89 10.06 -15.58
CA GLU A 26 3.85 10.26 -16.60
C GLU A 26 3.07 8.96 -16.81
N TYR A 27 1.77 8.98 -16.52
CA TYR A 27 0.88 7.83 -16.72
C TYR A 27 -0.26 8.17 -17.69
N PRO A 28 -0.58 7.29 -18.66
CA PRO A 28 -1.66 7.54 -19.60
C PRO A 28 -3.03 7.46 -18.93
N TYR A 29 -3.98 8.25 -19.42
CA TYR A 29 -5.37 8.11 -19.02
C TYR A 29 -6.01 6.86 -19.64
N THR A 30 -6.90 6.25 -18.87
CA THR A 30 -7.79 5.17 -19.29
C THR A 30 -9.23 5.57 -19.00
N VAL A 31 -10.19 5.05 -19.76
CA VAL A 31 -11.62 5.31 -19.54
C VAL A 31 -12.38 4.01 -19.47
N SER A 32 -13.41 3.97 -18.63
CA SER A 32 -14.24 2.80 -18.42
C SER A 32 -15.66 3.21 -18.05
N ILE A 33 -16.59 2.28 -18.28
CA ILE A 33 -18.00 2.45 -17.94
C ILE A 33 -18.43 1.45 -16.87
N TRP A 34 -19.24 1.96 -15.94
CA TRP A 34 -19.91 1.23 -14.90
C TRP A 34 -21.41 1.20 -15.21
N GLU A 35 -21.88 0.11 -15.81
CA GLU A 35 -23.30 -0.10 -16.10
C GLU A 35 -24.04 -0.51 -14.83
N VAL A 36 -24.95 0.34 -14.36
CA VAL A 36 -25.68 0.13 -13.10
C VAL A 36 -26.56 -1.12 -13.18
N SER A 37 -27.07 -1.46 -14.37
CA SER A 37 -27.83 -2.70 -14.58
C SER A 37 -27.01 -3.98 -14.38
N GLU A 38 -25.69 -3.92 -14.53
CA GLU A 38 -24.81 -5.08 -14.42
C GLU A 38 -24.09 -5.13 -13.06
N ARG A 39 -23.69 -3.96 -12.55
CA ARG A 39 -22.82 -3.84 -11.37
C ARG A 39 -23.50 -3.26 -10.14
N GLY A 40 -24.76 -2.81 -10.26
CA GLY A 40 -25.46 -2.08 -9.21
C GLY A 40 -25.04 -0.61 -9.11
N GLU A 41 -25.56 0.07 -8.10
CA GLU A 41 -25.23 1.47 -7.84
C GLU A 41 -23.73 1.64 -7.57
N PHE A 42 -23.17 2.73 -8.08
CA PHE A 42 -21.75 3.03 -7.90
C PHE A 42 -21.45 3.36 -6.45
N SER A 43 -20.35 2.82 -5.96
CA SER A 43 -19.81 3.14 -4.65
C SER A 43 -18.29 2.92 -4.64
N VAL A 44 -17.58 3.55 -3.70
CA VAL A 44 -16.12 3.36 -3.57
C VAL A 44 -15.79 1.90 -3.35
N MET A 45 -16.53 1.22 -2.47
CA MET A 45 -16.34 -0.21 -2.21
C MET A 45 -16.51 -1.04 -3.49
N ALA A 46 -17.55 -0.76 -4.28
CA ALA A 46 -17.82 -1.47 -5.53
C ALA A 46 -16.73 -1.20 -6.57
N LEU A 47 -16.26 0.05 -6.69
CA LEU A 47 -15.13 0.41 -7.54
C LEU A 47 -13.89 -0.40 -7.16
N LEU A 48 -13.48 -0.36 -5.89
CA LEU A 48 -12.27 -1.04 -5.41
C LEU A 48 -12.35 -2.57 -5.60
N LEU A 49 -13.52 -3.18 -5.40
CA LEU A 49 -13.74 -4.61 -5.70
C LEU A 49 -13.56 -4.89 -7.20
N SER A 50 -14.07 -4.02 -8.07
CA SER A 50 -14.03 -4.24 -9.52
C SER A 50 -12.63 -4.13 -10.12
N ILE A 51 -11.76 -3.30 -9.53
CA ILE A 51 -10.38 -3.11 -9.96
C ILE A 51 -9.40 -4.03 -9.21
N GLY A 52 -9.90 -4.86 -8.28
CA GLY A 52 -9.09 -5.81 -7.51
C GLY A 52 -8.26 -5.18 -6.39
N TYR A 53 -8.52 -3.92 -6.03
CA TYR A 53 -7.88 -3.27 -4.89
C TYR A 53 -8.44 -3.83 -3.60
N LEU A 54 -9.76 -4.03 -3.54
CA LEU A 54 -10.42 -4.65 -2.42
C LEU A 54 -10.77 -6.09 -2.79
N THR A 55 -10.50 -7.02 -1.89
CA THR A 55 -10.87 -8.43 -2.03
C THR A 55 -11.63 -8.86 -0.79
N VAL A 56 -12.69 -9.65 -0.96
CA VAL A 56 -13.41 -10.24 0.19
C VAL A 56 -12.60 -11.45 0.65
N VAL A 57 -12.31 -11.48 1.95
CA VAL A 57 -11.52 -12.53 2.60
C VAL A 57 -12.43 -13.24 3.59
N GLU A 58 -12.38 -14.57 3.63
CA GLU A 58 -13.12 -15.32 4.65
C GLU A 58 -12.52 -14.98 6.03
N PRO A 59 -13.31 -14.76 7.09
CA PRO A 59 -12.75 -14.36 8.39
C PRO A 59 -11.65 -15.28 8.92
N PRO A 60 -11.74 -16.63 8.80
CA PRO A 60 -10.63 -17.50 9.17
C PRO A 60 -9.36 -17.30 8.32
N SER A 61 -9.53 -16.90 7.06
CA SER A 61 -8.43 -16.76 6.09
C SER A 61 -7.57 -15.52 6.29
N ILE A 62 -8.01 -14.50 7.06
CA ILE A 62 -7.08 -13.43 7.51
C ILE A 62 -5.85 -14.06 8.18
N PHE A 63 -6.10 -15.08 9.00
CA PHE A 63 -5.07 -15.72 9.80
C PHE A 63 -4.26 -16.74 9.00
N GLU A 64 -4.84 -17.30 7.94
CA GLU A 64 -4.15 -18.18 6.99
C GLU A 64 -3.25 -17.37 6.05
N ASP A 65 -3.67 -16.17 5.63
CA ASP A 65 -2.87 -15.24 4.83
C ASP A 65 -1.59 -14.86 5.56
N ILE A 66 -1.67 -14.53 6.86
CA ILE A 66 -0.48 -14.28 7.69
C ILE A 66 0.44 -15.51 7.72
N GLY A 67 -0.14 -16.70 7.87
CA GLY A 67 0.62 -17.97 7.87
C GLY A 67 1.29 -18.27 6.53
N THR A 68 0.64 -17.91 5.43
CA THR A 68 1.16 -18.11 4.07
C THR A 68 2.26 -17.10 3.76
N GLN A 69 2.06 -15.83 4.11
CA GLN A 69 3.09 -14.78 4.01
C GLN A 69 4.33 -15.14 4.83
N LEU A 70 4.15 -15.73 6.01
CA LEU A 70 5.25 -16.28 6.80
C LEU A 70 6.02 -17.35 6.02
N ALA A 71 5.33 -18.32 5.43
CA ALA A 71 5.97 -19.38 4.65
C ALA A 71 6.67 -18.86 3.39
N GLU A 72 6.14 -17.81 2.75
CA GLU A 72 6.77 -17.15 1.59
C GLU A 72 8.01 -16.35 2.00
N LEU A 73 7.96 -15.64 3.13
CA LEU A 73 9.12 -14.98 3.72
C LEU A 73 10.22 -15.97 4.10
N GLU A 74 9.86 -17.18 4.52
CA GLU A 74 10.83 -18.27 4.79
C GLU A 74 11.53 -18.75 3.51
N GLN A 75 10.91 -18.61 2.34
CA GLN A 75 11.41 -19.12 1.06
C GLN A 75 12.11 -18.06 0.20
N ASN A 76 11.92 -16.76 0.47
CA ASN A 76 12.44 -15.69 -0.37
C ASN A 76 13.87 -15.26 0.02
N GLU A 77 14.88 -15.88 -0.62
CA GLU A 77 16.32 -15.54 -0.46
C GLU A 77 16.64 -14.07 -0.77
N GLU A 78 15.89 -13.43 -1.67
CA GLU A 78 16.12 -12.04 -2.08
C GLU A 78 15.70 -11.05 -0.99
N ILE A 79 14.63 -11.36 -0.26
CA ILE A 79 14.24 -10.61 0.95
C ILE A 79 15.31 -10.76 2.03
N GLN A 80 15.88 -11.95 2.21
CA GLN A 80 17.00 -12.14 3.14
C GLN A 80 18.24 -11.32 2.72
N PHE A 81 18.55 -11.29 1.42
CA PHE A 81 19.67 -10.53 0.85
C PHE A 81 19.49 -9.02 1.01
N ASN A 82 18.34 -8.45 0.62
CA ASN A 82 18.06 -7.03 0.74
C ASN A 82 18.04 -6.56 2.21
N ARG A 83 17.69 -7.45 3.14
CA ARG A 83 17.76 -7.20 4.59
C ARG A 83 19.19 -7.16 5.10
N LEU A 84 20.04 -8.11 4.68
CA LEU A 84 21.48 -8.04 4.96
C LEU A 84 22.04 -6.72 4.40
N TYR A 85 21.72 -6.39 3.14
CA TYR A 85 22.18 -5.18 2.48
C TYR A 85 21.81 -3.89 3.24
N GLY A 86 20.56 -3.73 3.66
CA GLY A 86 20.13 -2.61 4.50
C GLY A 86 20.79 -2.59 5.89
N PHE A 87 21.21 -3.74 6.42
CA PHE A 87 22.06 -3.82 7.61
C PHE A 87 23.47 -3.28 7.37
N ALA A 88 24.16 -3.73 6.32
CA ALA A 88 25.47 -3.19 5.97
C ALA A 88 25.45 -1.67 5.78
N ASN A 89 24.47 -1.14 5.05
CA ASN A 89 24.40 0.31 4.80
C ASN A 89 24.13 1.14 6.07
N SER A 90 23.48 0.56 7.08
CA SER A 90 23.22 1.26 8.35
C SER A 90 24.43 1.31 9.30
N ILE A 91 25.36 0.36 9.17
CA ILE A 91 26.58 0.29 10.00
C ILE A 91 27.79 0.96 9.34
N VAL A 92 27.76 1.18 8.02
CA VAL A 92 28.79 1.96 7.31
C VAL A 92 28.58 3.46 7.64
N PRO A 93 29.55 4.14 8.27
CA PRO A 93 29.43 5.56 8.55
C PRO A 93 29.23 6.34 7.25
N LYS A 94 28.14 7.13 7.16
CA LYS A 94 27.91 8.10 6.08
C LYS A 94 28.93 9.24 6.17
N GLN A 95 30.22 8.98 5.98
CA GLN A 95 31.19 10.04 5.75
C GLN A 95 31.00 10.58 4.33
N GLN A 96 31.00 11.91 4.18
CA GLN A 96 30.94 12.56 2.87
C GLN A 96 32.11 12.07 2.01
N GLY A 97 31.82 11.26 0.98
CA GLY A 97 32.82 10.68 0.07
C GLY A 97 33.04 9.17 0.19
N GLY A 98 32.15 8.41 0.85
CA GLY A 98 32.19 6.94 0.82
C GLY A 98 32.00 6.36 -0.60
N PRO A 99 32.48 5.13 -0.86
CA PRO A 99 32.39 4.50 -2.17
C PRO A 99 30.93 4.30 -2.60
N SER A 100 30.68 4.40 -3.90
CA SER A 100 29.41 4.02 -4.51
C SER A 100 29.21 2.49 -4.43
N PHE A 101 27.96 2.01 -4.53
CA PHE A 101 27.64 0.58 -4.42
C PHE A 101 28.45 -0.33 -5.36
N SER A 102 28.74 0.13 -6.58
CA SER A 102 29.57 -0.61 -7.53
C SER A 102 31.02 -0.79 -7.10
N GLU A 103 31.46 0.01 -6.11
CA GLU A 103 32.81 0.04 -5.57
C GLU A 103 32.90 -0.64 -4.19
N VAL A 104 31.77 -1.08 -3.62
CA VAL A 104 31.75 -1.90 -2.39
C VAL A 104 32.04 -3.35 -2.78
N ASP A 105 33.27 -3.78 -2.51
CA ASP A 105 33.73 -5.15 -2.69
C ASP A 105 34.06 -5.82 -1.36
N LEU A 106 34.38 -7.12 -1.45
CA LEU A 106 34.79 -7.94 -0.31
C LEU A 106 35.96 -7.29 0.45
N GLU A 107 36.88 -6.64 -0.25
CA GLU A 107 38.08 -6.02 0.31
C GLU A 107 37.73 -4.78 1.14
N TYR A 108 36.81 -3.94 0.66
CA TYR A 108 36.28 -2.79 1.39
C TYR A 108 35.56 -3.21 2.69
N LEU A 109 34.67 -4.22 2.61
CA LEU A 109 33.99 -4.75 3.80
C LEU A 109 34.97 -5.38 4.79
N THR A 110 35.99 -6.10 4.31
CA THR A 110 37.05 -6.69 5.15
C THR A 110 37.93 -5.61 5.80
N GLN A 111 38.20 -4.50 5.12
CA GLN A 111 38.90 -3.35 5.69
C GLN A 111 38.08 -2.64 6.77
N LEU A 112 36.76 -2.59 6.63
CA LEU A 112 35.84 -2.08 7.67
C LEU A 112 35.92 -2.94 8.94
N VAL A 113 36.00 -4.27 8.78
CA VAL A 113 36.22 -5.27 9.84
C VAL A 113 37.66 -5.22 10.41
N GLY A 114 38.57 -4.43 9.83
CA GLY A 114 39.90 -4.20 10.40
C GLY A 114 39.97 -2.99 11.36
N SER A 115 38.89 -2.21 11.49
CA SER A 115 38.84 -1.00 12.31
C SER A 115 38.48 -1.29 13.78
N ASP A 116 38.81 -0.38 14.70
CA ASP A 116 38.64 -0.56 16.16
C ASP A 116 37.19 -0.87 16.64
N ASN A 117 36.19 -0.85 15.74
CA ASN A 117 34.79 -1.21 16.01
C ASN A 117 34.41 -2.64 15.55
N ALA A 118 35.35 -3.40 14.99
CA ALA A 118 35.05 -4.63 14.26
C ALA A 118 34.74 -5.87 15.11
N ASP A 119 35.22 -5.91 16.36
CA ASP A 119 35.01 -7.08 17.22
C ASP A 119 33.53 -7.36 17.51
N ILE A 120 32.65 -6.37 17.32
CA ILE A 120 31.22 -6.47 17.58
C ILE A 120 30.44 -6.99 16.34
N TYR A 121 30.98 -6.86 15.12
CA TYR A 121 30.23 -7.13 13.87
C TYR A 121 31.00 -7.95 12.82
N SER A 122 32.19 -8.46 13.15
CA SER A 122 33.09 -9.14 12.20
C SER A 122 32.47 -10.36 11.52
N GLU A 123 31.67 -11.14 12.24
CA GLU A 123 31.03 -12.36 11.73
C GLU A 123 29.89 -12.03 10.75
N SER A 124 29.03 -11.06 11.09
CA SER A 124 27.91 -10.63 10.25
C SER A 124 28.39 -9.92 8.97
N LEU A 125 29.47 -9.14 9.06
CA LEU A 125 30.09 -8.47 7.90
C LEU A 125 30.76 -9.47 6.94
N MET A 126 31.44 -10.49 7.46
CA MET A 126 32.01 -11.59 6.67
C MET A 126 30.93 -12.39 5.93
N MET A 127 29.84 -12.73 6.64
CA MET A 127 28.69 -13.43 6.04
C MET A 127 28.05 -12.62 4.92
N LEU A 128 27.91 -11.30 5.11
CA LEU A 128 27.34 -10.39 4.13
C LEU A 128 28.22 -10.25 2.89
N ALA A 129 29.53 -10.17 3.08
CA ALA A 129 30.51 -10.09 2.01
C ALA A 129 30.50 -11.38 1.16
N GLU A 130 30.36 -12.55 1.80
CA GLU A 130 30.22 -13.83 1.10
C GLU A 130 28.90 -13.96 0.34
N GLN A 131 27.78 -13.48 0.91
CA GLN A 131 26.49 -13.46 0.22
C GLN A 131 26.48 -12.51 -0.98
N LEU A 132 27.14 -11.35 -0.88
CA LEU A 132 27.26 -10.37 -1.95
C LEU A 132 28.05 -10.91 -3.15
N GLU A 133 29.18 -11.59 -2.92
CA GLU A 133 29.95 -12.21 -4.01
C GLU A 133 29.16 -13.34 -4.69
N ARG A 134 28.42 -14.16 -3.92
CA ARG A 134 27.56 -15.20 -4.49
C ARG A 134 26.40 -14.63 -5.32
N PHE A 135 25.80 -13.52 -4.90
CA PHE A 135 24.76 -12.83 -5.67
C PHE A 135 25.33 -12.26 -6.98
N LYS A 136 26.51 -11.62 -6.93
CA LYS A 136 27.24 -11.16 -8.13
C LYS A 136 27.56 -12.32 -9.08
N GLU A 137 27.93 -13.49 -8.54
CA GLU A 137 28.17 -14.71 -9.33
C GLU A 137 26.89 -15.24 -9.99
N LYS A 138 25.75 -15.29 -9.27
CA LYS A 138 24.42 -15.68 -9.81
C LYS A 138 23.96 -14.72 -10.92
N GLN A 139 24.13 -13.41 -10.73
CA GLN A 139 23.85 -12.39 -11.76
C GLN A 139 24.73 -12.61 -13.00
N LYS A 140 26.04 -12.78 -12.80
CA LYS A 140 26.99 -13.05 -13.88
C LYS A 140 26.64 -14.32 -14.66
N GLN A 141 26.20 -15.38 -14.00
CA GLN A 141 25.74 -16.62 -14.63
C GLN A 141 24.41 -16.43 -15.40
N SER A 142 23.48 -15.66 -14.85
CA SER A 142 22.19 -15.34 -15.49
C SER A 142 22.36 -14.50 -16.77
N PHE A 143 23.40 -13.67 -16.85
CA PHE A 143 23.72 -12.86 -18.03
C PHE A 143 24.68 -13.51 -19.03
N SER A 144 25.24 -14.71 -18.75
CA SER A 144 26.30 -15.31 -19.59
C SER A 144 25.96 -16.66 -20.25
N GLN A 145 24.73 -17.18 -20.14
CA GLN A 145 24.34 -18.38 -20.89
C GLN A 145 23.55 -18.08 -22.18
N PRO A 146 23.97 -18.58 -23.35
CA PRO A 146 23.09 -18.71 -24.51
C PRO A 146 22.12 -19.88 -24.28
N LEU A 147 20.84 -19.71 -24.68
CA LEU A 147 19.81 -20.75 -24.56
C LEU A 147 20.23 -22.04 -25.29
N SER A 148 20.69 -23.06 -24.55
CA SER A 148 20.56 -24.46 -24.97
C SER A 148 20.57 -25.43 -23.80
N SER A 149 19.46 -26.16 -23.70
CA SER A 149 19.14 -27.44 -23.05
C SER A 149 20.15 -28.12 -22.10
N GLU A 150 19.60 -28.49 -20.94
CA GLU A 150 20.07 -29.41 -19.89
C GLU A 150 20.97 -28.81 -18.80
N ILE A 151 20.31 -28.27 -17.76
CA ILE A 151 20.92 -27.94 -16.45
C ILE A 151 20.67 -29.13 -15.52
N PRO A 152 21.70 -29.69 -14.85
CA PRO A 152 21.47 -30.58 -13.72
C PRO A 152 21.00 -29.78 -12.51
N GLU A 153 19.84 -30.14 -11.96
CA GLU A 153 19.37 -29.65 -10.65
C GLU A 153 20.41 -29.96 -9.57
N ALA A 154 21.22 -28.97 -9.23
CA ALA A 154 21.99 -28.93 -8.01
C ALA A 154 21.55 -27.68 -7.25
N GLU A 155 20.49 -27.81 -6.45
CA GLU A 155 20.15 -26.82 -5.43
C GLU A 155 21.28 -26.77 -4.39
N PRO A 156 22.03 -25.67 -4.28
CA PRO A 156 22.89 -25.50 -3.12
C PRO A 156 21.99 -25.14 -1.93
N LYS A 157 21.74 -26.12 -1.04
CA LYS A 157 21.14 -25.87 0.26
C LYS A 157 22.08 -24.98 1.08
N ILE A 158 21.82 -23.68 1.09
CA ILE A 158 22.47 -22.74 1.99
C ILE A 158 21.90 -22.98 3.39
N LYS A 159 22.71 -23.49 4.32
CA LYS A 159 22.40 -23.38 5.74
C LYS A 159 22.83 -21.98 6.19
N ALA A 160 21.87 -21.07 6.32
CA ALA A 160 22.07 -19.85 7.08
C ALA A 160 22.17 -20.25 8.57
N ASP A 161 23.39 -20.52 9.03
CA ASP A 161 23.68 -20.99 10.39
C ASP A 161 24.09 -19.81 11.32
N SER A 162 23.73 -18.56 10.98
CA SER A 162 23.99 -17.44 11.89
C SER A 162 22.89 -17.37 12.95
N GLN A 163 23.30 -17.48 14.21
CA GLN A 163 22.42 -17.34 15.38
C GLN A 163 21.56 -16.06 15.30
N GLU A 164 22.10 -14.97 14.75
CA GLU A 164 21.38 -13.70 14.55
C GLU A 164 20.19 -13.79 13.59
N ALA A 165 20.28 -14.60 12.53
CA ALA A 165 19.18 -14.79 11.59
C ALA A 165 18.02 -15.56 12.24
N GLU A 166 18.35 -16.58 13.05
CA GLU A 166 17.35 -17.34 13.82
C GLU A 166 16.74 -16.51 14.96
N GLU A 167 17.53 -15.67 15.65
CA GLU A 167 17.00 -14.73 16.66
C GLU A 167 16.06 -13.69 16.03
N PHE A 168 16.45 -13.09 14.91
CA PHE A 168 15.59 -12.16 14.18
C PHE A 168 14.32 -12.85 13.67
N ARG A 169 14.44 -14.06 13.13
CA ARG A 169 13.30 -14.89 12.71
C ARG A 169 12.34 -15.15 13.87
N ALA A 170 12.86 -15.53 15.03
CA ALA A 170 12.05 -15.77 16.22
C ALA A 170 11.27 -14.51 16.63
N ILE A 171 11.91 -13.33 16.60
CA ILE A 171 11.25 -12.05 16.89
C ILE A 171 10.12 -11.76 15.89
N ILE A 172 10.35 -11.97 14.59
CA ILE A 172 9.30 -11.77 13.57
C ILE A 172 8.12 -12.72 13.81
N LEU A 173 8.41 -13.99 14.04
CA LEU A 173 7.38 -15.01 14.23
C LEU A 173 6.56 -14.74 15.50
N GLU A 174 7.21 -14.34 16.59
CA GLU A 174 6.55 -13.91 17.82
C GLU A 174 5.60 -12.74 17.56
N ARG A 175 6.06 -11.72 16.81
CA ARG A 175 5.25 -10.54 16.46
C ARG A 175 4.04 -10.86 15.60
N LEU A 176 4.22 -11.67 14.56
CA LEU A 176 3.12 -12.06 13.68
C LEU A 176 2.12 -12.97 14.42
N THR A 177 2.61 -13.84 15.30
CA THR A 177 1.76 -14.65 16.18
C THR A 177 0.95 -13.78 17.14
N ALA A 178 1.58 -12.77 17.76
CA ALA A 178 0.88 -11.80 18.61
C ALA A 178 -0.17 -11.01 17.82
N SER A 179 0.17 -10.52 16.62
CA SER A 179 -0.75 -9.79 15.73
C SER A 179 -1.97 -10.64 15.36
N ARG A 180 -1.74 -11.91 15.02
CA ARG A 180 -2.78 -12.90 14.74
C ARG A 180 -3.68 -13.13 15.96
N GLN A 181 -3.09 -13.31 17.14
CA GLN A 181 -3.85 -13.54 18.37
C GLN A 181 -4.75 -12.35 18.69
N ILE A 182 -4.21 -11.12 18.60
CA ILE A 182 -4.96 -9.87 18.83
C ILE A 182 -6.14 -9.77 17.87
N CYS A 183 -5.90 -9.96 16.56
CA CYS A 183 -6.97 -9.90 15.57
C CYS A 183 -8.05 -10.97 15.85
N SER A 184 -7.66 -12.16 16.29
CA SER A 184 -8.61 -13.22 16.66
C SER A 184 -9.42 -12.87 17.90
N GLU A 185 -8.82 -12.22 18.90
CA GLU A 185 -9.52 -11.79 20.11
C GLU A 185 -10.47 -10.64 19.85
N ILE A 186 -10.06 -9.65 19.05
CA ILE A 186 -10.92 -8.56 18.60
C ILE A 186 -12.15 -9.14 17.90
N VAL A 187 -11.95 -10.02 16.91
CA VAL A 187 -13.07 -10.62 16.16
C VAL A 187 -13.98 -11.41 17.11
N ALA A 188 -13.43 -12.24 18.00
CA ALA A 188 -14.22 -13.01 18.96
C ALA A 188 -14.98 -12.13 19.96
N ALA A 189 -14.44 -10.97 20.31
CA ALA A 189 -15.10 -10.01 21.21
C ALA A 189 -16.27 -9.28 20.53
N VAL A 190 -16.14 -8.92 19.26
CA VAL A 190 -17.18 -8.16 18.54
C VAL A 190 -18.22 -9.06 17.85
N GLU A 191 -17.84 -10.25 17.39
CA GLU A 191 -18.70 -11.17 16.62
C GLU A 191 -20.08 -11.43 17.25
N PRO A 192 -20.23 -11.62 18.58
CA PRO A 192 -21.54 -11.84 19.20
C PRO A 192 -22.54 -10.69 19.02
N TYR A 193 -22.05 -9.48 18.69
CA TYR A 193 -22.86 -8.29 18.48
C TYR A 193 -23.13 -7.99 17.01
N LEU A 194 -22.58 -8.78 16.09
CA LEU A 194 -22.65 -8.53 14.66
C LEU A 194 -23.54 -9.56 13.96
N HIS A 195 -24.47 -9.09 13.15
CA HIS A 195 -25.33 -9.93 12.29
C HIS A 195 -24.61 -10.39 11.02
N LEU A 196 -23.70 -9.56 10.52
CA LEU A 196 -23.00 -9.80 9.27
C LEU A 196 -21.57 -9.27 9.42
N LEU A 197 -20.64 -10.19 9.67
CA LEU A 197 -19.22 -9.93 9.68
C LEU A 197 -18.66 -10.15 8.27
N LYS A 198 -17.92 -9.17 7.77
CA LYS A 198 -17.17 -9.28 6.52
C LYS A 198 -15.77 -8.74 6.72
N VAL A 199 -14.85 -9.32 5.97
CA VAL A 199 -13.46 -8.93 5.99
C VAL A 199 -13.06 -8.63 4.57
N PHE A 200 -12.38 -7.52 4.41
CA PHE A 200 -11.76 -7.13 3.17
C PHE A 200 -10.25 -7.01 3.34
N ARG A 201 -9.53 -7.40 2.29
CA ARG A 201 -8.11 -7.06 2.13
C ARG A 201 -8.00 -6.03 1.03
N LEU A 202 -7.48 -4.87 1.38
CA LEU A 202 -7.09 -3.83 0.46
C LEU A 202 -5.60 -4.04 0.12
N SER A 203 -5.36 -4.36 -1.15
CA SER A 203 -4.03 -4.54 -1.72
C SER A 203 -3.67 -3.34 -2.57
N THR A 204 -2.52 -2.75 -2.28
CA THR A 204 -2.06 -1.53 -2.95
C THR A 204 -0.65 -1.78 -3.44
N ARG A 205 -0.32 -1.31 -4.64
CA ARG A 205 1.06 -1.31 -5.12
C ARG A 205 1.64 0.04 -4.83
N ASP A 206 2.72 0.06 -4.08
CA ASP A 206 3.59 1.21 -3.98
C ASP A 206 4.87 0.84 -4.74
N LEU A 207 4.92 1.16 -6.04
CA LEU A 207 6.04 0.77 -6.90
C LEU A 207 7.34 1.47 -6.50
N VAL A 208 7.26 2.68 -5.92
CA VAL A 208 8.44 3.45 -5.50
C VAL A 208 9.21 2.71 -4.41
N PHE A 209 8.48 2.12 -3.47
CA PHE A 209 9.10 1.34 -2.39
C PHE A 209 9.08 -0.17 -2.61
N GLN A 210 8.51 -0.65 -3.74
CA GLN A 210 8.18 -2.06 -3.97
C GLN A 210 7.37 -2.67 -2.81
N ARG A 211 6.54 -1.84 -2.17
CA ARG A 211 5.74 -2.26 -1.01
C ARG A 211 4.38 -2.69 -1.50
N VAL A 212 4.00 -3.89 -1.08
CA VAL A 212 2.60 -4.24 -1.03
C VAL A 212 2.17 -4.00 0.41
N TYR A 213 1.14 -3.18 0.58
CA TYR A 213 0.49 -3.00 1.86
C TYR A 213 -0.78 -3.86 1.85
N GLY A 214 -0.90 -4.74 2.85
CA GLY A 214 -2.12 -5.48 3.15
C GLY A 214 -2.91 -4.77 4.24
N ILE A 215 -3.79 -3.84 3.87
CA ILE A 215 -4.73 -3.24 4.84
C ILE A 215 -5.92 -4.17 4.96
N HIS A 216 -6.21 -4.62 6.18
CA HIS A 216 -7.37 -5.47 6.45
C HIS A 216 -8.47 -4.58 7.02
N ILE A 217 -9.66 -4.65 6.42
CA ILE A 217 -10.84 -3.91 6.83
C ILE A 217 -11.87 -4.93 7.30
N VAL A 218 -12.19 -4.91 8.58
CA VAL A 218 -13.24 -5.73 9.16
C VAL A 218 -14.48 -4.86 9.31
N THR A 219 -15.61 -5.33 8.81
CA THR A 219 -16.90 -4.65 8.92
C THR A 219 -17.93 -5.58 9.54
N GLY A 220 -18.84 -4.99 10.29
CA GLY A 220 -19.86 -5.69 11.04
C GLY A 220 -21.17 -4.93 11.00
N GLN A 221 -22.26 -5.60 10.62
CA GLN A 221 -23.60 -5.03 10.76
C GLN A 221 -24.11 -5.24 12.20
N LEU A 222 -24.40 -4.15 12.92
CA LEU A 222 -24.93 -4.17 14.29
C LEU A 222 -26.43 -4.45 14.34
N ASN A 223 -27.18 -3.77 13.47
CA ASN A 223 -28.62 -3.91 13.28
C ASN A 223 -28.96 -3.60 11.81
N GLU A 224 -30.24 -3.60 11.45
CA GLU A 224 -30.68 -3.41 10.05
C GLU A 224 -30.15 -2.13 9.38
N SER A 225 -29.71 -1.12 10.16
CA SER A 225 -29.37 0.21 9.65
C SER A 225 -27.97 0.71 10.03
N GLN A 226 -27.18 -0.05 10.79
CA GLN A 226 -25.91 0.41 11.34
C GLN A 226 -24.79 -0.59 11.11
N TRP A 227 -23.65 -0.05 10.70
CA TRP A 227 -22.42 -0.75 10.41
C TRP A 227 -21.30 -0.16 11.26
N ILE A 228 -20.49 -1.02 11.84
CA ILE A 228 -19.22 -0.67 12.47
C ILE A 228 -18.12 -1.33 11.66
N GLY A 229 -16.97 -0.70 11.57
CA GLY A 229 -15.81 -1.34 11.00
C GLY A 229 -14.53 -0.79 11.58
N PHE A 230 -13.49 -1.59 11.47
CA PHE A 230 -12.14 -1.19 11.81
C PHE A 230 -11.18 -1.66 10.73
N SER A 231 -10.12 -0.89 10.54
CA SER A 231 -9.03 -1.24 9.66
C SER A 231 -7.76 -1.41 10.46
N THR A 232 -6.94 -2.37 10.05
CA THR A 232 -5.60 -2.58 10.58
C THR A 232 -4.62 -2.76 9.43
N ARG A 233 -3.40 -2.26 9.61
CA ARG A 233 -2.30 -2.50 8.69
C ARG A 233 -1.53 -3.70 9.18
N LEU A 234 -1.57 -4.79 8.42
CA LEU A 234 -0.64 -5.89 8.65
C LEU A 234 0.64 -5.59 7.85
N PRO A 235 1.80 -5.50 8.50
CA PRO A 235 3.06 -5.34 7.78
C PRO A 235 3.29 -6.59 6.93
N GLU A 236 3.08 -6.49 5.62
CA GLU A 236 3.27 -7.60 4.68
C GLU A 236 4.76 -7.97 4.59
N ILE A 237 5.65 -6.99 4.76
CA ILE A 237 7.11 -7.17 4.85
C ILE A 237 7.66 -6.10 5.79
N LEU A 238 8.41 -6.50 6.82
CA LEU A 238 9.21 -5.57 7.63
C LEU A 238 10.32 -4.97 6.74
N HIS A 239 10.03 -3.85 6.08
CA HIS A 239 11.07 -3.00 5.50
C HIS A 239 11.68 -2.15 6.61
N LYS A 240 13.01 -2.03 6.57
CA LYS A 240 13.85 -1.58 7.68
C LYS A 240 13.81 -0.06 7.93
N GLU A 241 13.24 0.72 7.02
CA GLU A 241 13.56 2.15 6.95
C GLU A 241 12.44 3.13 7.29
N ASP A 242 11.22 2.71 7.61
CA ASP A 242 10.15 3.70 7.74
C ASP A 242 9.62 3.83 9.15
N ASP A 243 9.74 5.07 9.65
CA ASP A 243 8.82 5.65 10.60
C ASP A 243 7.41 5.24 10.19
N PRO A 244 6.60 4.61 11.07
CA PRO A 244 5.19 4.42 10.76
C PRO A 244 4.67 5.82 10.41
N LEU A 245 4.17 6.01 9.18
CA LEU A 245 3.37 7.19 8.85
C LEU A 245 2.46 7.42 10.04
N PRO A 246 2.41 8.62 10.65
CA PRO A 246 1.67 8.83 11.88
C PRO A 246 0.22 8.51 11.59
N VAL A 247 -0.18 7.30 11.97
CA VAL A 247 -1.55 6.89 11.84
C VAL A 247 -2.18 7.58 13.03
N GLN A 248 -2.93 8.64 12.76
CA GLN A 248 -3.57 9.37 13.84
C GLN A 248 -4.44 8.35 14.58
N PRO A 249 -4.41 8.34 15.93
CA PRO A 249 -5.35 7.51 16.68
C PRO A 249 -6.74 7.79 16.12
N GLY A 250 -7.50 6.71 15.86
CA GLY A 250 -8.81 6.79 15.25
C GLY A 250 -9.63 7.94 15.86
N ARG A 251 -10.43 8.60 15.02
CA ARG A 251 -11.31 9.68 15.49
C ARG A 251 -12.15 9.16 16.65
N ASP A 252 -12.33 9.95 17.71
CA ASP A 252 -13.32 9.65 18.74
C ASP A 252 -14.69 9.52 18.06
N VAL A 253 -15.15 8.29 17.84
CA VAL A 253 -16.45 8.01 17.26
C VAL A 253 -17.45 8.05 18.41
N GLU A 254 -18.17 9.17 18.54
CA GLU A 254 -19.24 9.26 19.53
C GLU A 254 -20.29 8.17 19.27
N ALA A 255 -20.51 7.32 20.26
CA ALA A 255 -21.52 6.28 20.17
C ALA A 255 -22.91 6.91 20.02
N ILE A 256 -23.51 6.71 18.84
CA ILE A 256 -24.85 7.23 18.51
C ILE A 256 -25.97 6.43 19.17
N SER A 257 -25.67 5.26 19.76
CA SER A 257 -26.63 4.43 20.50
C SER A 257 -25.94 3.67 21.63
N SER A 258 -26.72 3.18 22.61
CA SER A 258 -26.21 2.32 23.68
C SER A 258 -25.72 0.97 23.16
N GLU A 259 -26.30 0.46 22.07
CA GLU A 259 -25.86 -0.78 21.41
C GLU A 259 -24.46 -0.61 20.82
N VAL A 260 -24.25 0.50 20.09
CA VAL A 260 -22.94 0.90 19.57
C VAL A 260 -21.93 1.03 20.71
N GLN A 261 -22.30 1.67 21.82
CA GLN A 261 -21.40 1.85 22.96
C GLN A 261 -20.94 0.51 23.55
N VAL A 262 -21.81 -0.51 23.60
CA VAL A 262 -21.42 -1.85 24.08
C VAL A 262 -20.37 -2.47 23.18
N VAL A 263 -20.52 -2.35 21.85
CA VAL A 263 -19.56 -2.91 20.90
C VAL A 263 -18.24 -2.14 20.91
N VAL A 264 -18.30 -0.81 20.99
CA VAL A 264 -17.11 0.03 21.15
C VAL A 264 -16.36 -0.37 22.43
N SER A 265 -17.05 -0.49 23.56
CA SER A 265 -16.39 -0.91 24.81
C SER A 265 -15.85 -2.34 24.76
N ALA A 266 -16.55 -3.28 24.10
CA ALA A 266 -16.03 -4.64 23.90
C ALA A 266 -14.78 -4.65 23.01
N PHE A 267 -14.74 -3.81 21.97
CA PHE A 267 -13.57 -3.63 21.13
C PHE A 267 -12.41 -3.01 21.92
N GLU A 268 -12.66 -1.91 22.63
CA GLU A 268 -11.69 -1.23 23.49
C GLU A 268 -11.09 -2.18 24.52
N GLU A 269 -11.92 -2.98 25.21
CA GLU A 269 -11.48 -4.00 26.18
C GLU A 269 -10.65 -5.09 25.51
N ALA A 270 -11.03 -5.55 24.31
CA ALA A 270 -10.29 -6.58 23.57
C ALA A 270 -8.92 -6.10 23.07
N VAL A 271 -8.75 -4.78 22.86
CA VAL A 271 -7.46 -4.19 22.50
C VAL A 271 -6.69 -3.65 23.70
N GLU A 272 -7.35 -3.48 24.86
CA GLU A 272 -6.75 -2.96 26.08
C GLU A 272 -5.63 -3.89 26.58
N GLY A 273 -4.45 -3.32 26.80
CA GLY A 273 -3.27 -4.08 27.25
C GLY A 273 -2.41 -4.65 26.12
N TYR A 274 -2.83 -4.52 24.86
CA TYR A 274 -1.99 -4.86 23.72
C TYR A 274 -1.11 -3.68 23.31
N ALA A 275 0.19 -3.78 23.58
CA ALA A 275 1.21 -2.97 22.93
C ALA A 275 1.87 -3.80 21.83
N PHE A 276 1.86 -3.31 20.58
CA PHE A 276 2.75 -3.86 19.58
C PHE A 276 4.16 -3.61 20.10
N PRO A 277 5.01 -4.63 20.19
CA PRO A 277 6.41 -4.40 20.53
C PRO A 277 6.95 -3.40 19.52
N PRO A 278 7.66 -2.34 19.95
CA PRO A 278 8.14 -1.29 19.06
C PRO A 278 8.82 -1.90 17.85
N MET A 279 8.60 -1.31 16.67
CA MET A 279 9.20 -1.69 15.38
C MET A 279 10.71 -1.41 15.42
N ALA A 280 11.40 -2.24 16.18
CA ALA A 280 12.83 -2.44 16.28
C ALA A 280 13.67 -1.29 16.93
N PRO A 281 14.73 -1.64 17.69
CA PRO A 281 15.60 -0.71 18.42
C PRO A 281 16.76 -0.16 17.56
N PHE A 282 16.54 0.21 16.29
CA PHE A 282 17.67 0.41 15.36
C PHE A 282 18.19 1.84 15.20
N TYR A 283 17.67 2.83 15.94
CA TYR A 283 18.17 4.21 15.86
C TYR A 283 18.48 4.86 17.21
N GLY A 284 19.05 4.14 18.18
CA GLY A 284 19.53 4.77 19.44
C GLY A 284 18.46 5.53 20.25
N SER A 285 17.20 5.45 19.82
CA SER A 285 16.03 5.95 20.51
C SER A 285 15.75 4.96 21.64
N GLU A 286 15.70 5.48 22.87
CA GLU A 286 15.42 4.71 24.08
C GLU A 286 14.28 3.72 23.84
N ILE A 287 14.59 2.44 24.03
CA ILE A 287 13.72 1.26 23.85
C ILE A 287 12.51 1.28 24.80
N ASP A 288 12.48 2.25 25.73
CA ASP A 288 11.56 2.28 26.87
C ASP A 288 10.18 2.89 26.56
N LYS A 289 9.90 3.29 25.31
CA LYS A 289 8.56 3.73 24.93
C LYS A 289 7.94 2.73 23.94
N PRO A 290 6.87 2.02 24.33
CA PRO A 290 6.10 1.25 23.37
C PRO A 290 5.66 2.19 22.24
N SER A 291 6.02 1.86 20.99
CA SER A 291 5.42 2.47 19.82
C SER A 291 3.92 2.27 19.94
N TYR A 292 3.14 3.35 19.91
CA TYR A 292 1.74 3.32 20.29
C TYR A 292 0.97 2.25 19.47
N PRO A 293 0.48 1.17 20.10
CA PRO A 293 -0.19 0.06 19.40
C PRO A 293 -1.39 0.49 18.57
N PHE A 294 -2.07 1.53 19.02
CA PHE A 294 -3.38 1.94 18.53
C PHE A 294 -3.33 3.02 17.46
N GLU A 295 -2.14 3.52 17.12
CA GLU A 295 -2.01 4.28 15.87
C GLU A 295 -2.41 3.36 14.70
N SER A 296 -2.15 2.05 14.75
CA SER A 296 -2.46 1.15 13.61
C SER A 296 -3.94 0.80 13.40
N PHE A 297 -4.85 1.18 14.31
CA PHE A 297 -6.27 0.86 14.22
C PHE A 297 -7.11 2.12 14.04
N ILE A 298 -7.90 2.12 12.98
CA ILE A 298 -8.91 3.13 12.71
C ILE A 298 -10.25 2.42 12.70
N TRP A 299 -11.25 2.99 13.35
CA TRP A 299 -12.62 2.48 13.28
C TRP A 299 -13.59 3.59 12.93
N GLU A 300 -14.73 3.20 12.37
CA GLU A 300 -15.78 4.12 11.94
C GLU A 300 -17.16 3.45 12.12
N ILE A 301 -18.19 4.28 12.10
CA ILE A 301 -19.59 3.83 12.16
C ILE A 301 -20.37 4.54 11.06
N SER A 302 -21.18 3.76 10.34
CA SER A 302 -21.98 4.29 9.24
C SER A 302 -23.34 3.63 9.16
N THR A 303 -24.25 4.24 8.39
CA THR A 303 -25.58 3.67 8.13
C THR A 303 -25.58 2.66 6.97
N ASN A 304 -24.48 2.58 6.23
CA ASN A 304 -24.30 1.69 5.08
C ASN A 304 -22.85 1.21 5.00
N GLU A 305 -22.67 -0.06 4.65
CA GLU A 305 -21.37 -0.72 4.53
C GLU A 305 -20.41 0.03 3.59
N SER A 306 -20.89 0.45 2.42
CA SER A 306 -20.00 1.14 1.48
C SER A 306 -19.56 2.52 1.98
N SER A 307 -20.42 3.20 2.74
CA SER A 307 -20.06 4.49 3.34
C SER A 307 -19.06 4.31 4.49
N LEU A 308 -19.20 3.22 5.24
CA LEU A 308 -18.24 2.81 6.27
C LEU A 308 -16.85 2.57 5.67
N VAL A 309 -16.75 1.75 4.62
CA VAL A 309 -15.45 1.48 3.95
C VAL A 309 -14.83 2.77 3.42
N GLN A 310 -15.63 3.66 2.83
CA GLN A 310 -15.16 4.96 2.37
C GLN A 310 -14.59 5.80 3.54
N GLN A 311 -15.31 5.92 4.65
CA GLN A 311 -14.87 6.68 5.82
C GLN A 311 -13.57 6.11 6.40
N LEU A 312 -13.46 4.78 6.52
CA LEU A 312 -12.22 4.13 6.98
C LEU A 312 -11.02 4.50 6.09
N LEU A 313 -11.20 4.49 4.77
CA LEU A 313 -10.15 4.85 3.81
C LEU A 313 -9.78 6.34 3.86
N GLU A 314 -10.76 7.22 4.05
CA GLU A 314 -10.52 8.67 4.24
C GLU A 314 -9.75 8.94 5.53
N THR A 315 -10.16 8.32 6.65
CA THR A 315 -9.48 8.47 7.94
C THR A 315 -8.06 7.91 7.91
N MET A 316 -7.82 6.82 7.16
CA MET A 316 -6.48 6.30 6.87
C MET A 316 -5.65 7.18 5.93
N ARG A 317 -6.23 8.26 5.38
CA ARG A 317 -5.68 9.10 4.30
C ARG A 317 -5.33 8.32 3.04
N PHE A 318 -5.88 7.12 2.90
CA PHE A 318 -5.69 6.28 1.73
C PHE A 318 -6.63 6.69 0.59
N LEU A 319 -7.77 7.28 0.94
CA LEU A 319 -8.72 7.86 0.00
C LEU A 319 -8.87 9.36 0.26
N GLN A 320 -8.81 10.15 -0.81
CA GLN A 320 -9.27 11.53 -0.80
C GLN A 320 -10.37 11.69 -1.82
N ILE A 321 -11.48 12.32 -1.42
CA ILE A 321 -12.59 12.64 -2.31
C ILE A 321 -12.64 14.13 -2.51
N LEU A 322 -12.47 14.55 -3.76
CA LEU A 322 -12.61 15.93 -4.17
C LEU A 322 -13.93 16.06 -4.92
N SER A 323 -14.75 17.01 -4.49
CA SER A 323 -15.81 17.53 -5.34
C SER A 323 -15.15 18.57 -6.24
N PRO A 324 -15.18 18.43 -7.57
CA PRO A 324 -14.73 19.51 -8.44
C PRO A 324 -15.75 20.65 -8.29
N ILE A 325 -15.43 21.62 -7.45
CA ILE A 325 -16.29 22.76 -7.14
C ILE A 325 -16.00 23.90 -8.13
N SER A 326 -14.79 23.91 -8.72
CA SER A 326 -14.29 24.97 -9.58
C SER A 326 -13.47 24.45 -10.76
N ASP A 327 -13.28 25.32 -11.76
CA ASP A 327 -12.35 25.08 -12.86
C ASP A 327 -10.92 24.87 -12.34
N GLU A 328 -10.55 25.54 -11.25
CA GLU A 328 -9.24 25.45 -10.59
C GLU A 328 -8.98 24.04 -10.01
N ASP A 329 -10.01 23.32 -9.55
CA ASP A 329 -9.86 21.95 -9.04
C ASP A 329 -9.49 20.96 -10.16
N TYR A 330 -10.04 21.18 -11.36
CA TYR A 330 -9.68 20.40 -12.55
C TYR A 330 -8.28 20.74 -13.04
N ASP A 331 -7.92 22.03 -13.00
CA ASP A 331 -6.59 22.48 -13.37
C ASP A 331 -5.54 21.88 -12.43
N TYR A 332 -5.76 21.84 -11.11
CA TYR A 332 -4.82 21.20 -10.17
C TYR A 332 -4.61 19.71 -10.45
N LEU A 333 -5.65 19.00 -10.88
CA LEU A 333 -5.61 17.56 -11.12
C LEU A 333 -5.00 17.17 -12.46
N ILE A 334 -4.90 18.10 -13.40
CA ILE A 334 -4.47 17.79 -14.77
C ILE A 334 -3.24 18.62 -15.18
N HIS A 335 -3.00 19.74 -14.52
CA HIS A 335 -1.77 20.51 -14.59
C HIS A 335 -0.89 20.22 -13.38
N ALA A 336 -0.08 19.16 -13.45
CA ALA A 336 1.16 19.20 -12.68
C ALA A 336 2.03 20.36 -13.19
N PRO A 337 2.84 20.95 -12.31
CA PRO A 337 3.73 22.04 -12.66
C PRO A 337 4.82 21.50 -13.60
N TRP A 338 4.53 21.49 -14.89
CA TRP A 338 5.58 21.63 -15.88
C TRP A 338 6.28 22.93 -15.52
N ASN A 339 7.51 22.84 -15.00
CA ASN A 339 8.32 24.01 -14.70
C ASN A 339 8.36 24.87 -15.96
N GLN A 340 7.59 25.97 -15.96
CA GLN A 340 7.39 26.91 -17.07
C GLN A 340 8.68 27.58 -17.57
N GLU A 341 9.84 27.21 -17.03
CA GLU A 341 11.09 27.91 -17.28
C GLU A 341 11.67 27.62 -18.67
N ASP A 342 11.24 26.59 -19.42
CA ASP A 342 11.93 26.24 -20.69
C ASP A 342 11.09 25.71 -21.88
N SER A 343 9.75 25.70 -21.87
CA SER A 343 8.98 25.02 -22.93
C SER A 343 7.98 25.91 -23.70
N GLU A 344 8.47 26.94 -24.38
CA GLU A 344 7.71 27.59 -25.48
C GLU A 344 7.59 26.65 -26.71
N THR A 345 6.61 25.74 -26.76
CA THR A 345 6.32 24.99 -28.01
C THR A 345 4.82 24.75 -28.26
N GLU A 346 4.43 24.77 -29.54
CA GLU A 346 3.07 24.46 -30.04
C GLU A 346 2.47 23.14 -29.48
N ARG A 347 3.30 22.23 -28.97
CA ARG A 347 2.84 20.97 -28.34
C ARG A 347 2.08 21.21 -27.05
N GLU A 348 2.50 22.18 -26.23
CA GLU A 348 1.82 22.52 -24.99
C GLU A 348 0.45 23.11 -25.24
N GLU A 349 0.33 23.95 -26.27
CA GLU A 349 -0.95 24.56 -26.64
C GLU A 349 -1.95 23.49 -27.10
N VAL A 350 -1.52 22.54 -27.94
CA VAL A 350 -2.36 21.39 -28.36
C VAL A 350 -2.73 20.53 -27.15
N TYR A 351 -1.79 20.30 -26.24
CA TYR A 351 -2.00 19.51 -25.03
C TYR A 351 -3.03 20.16 -24.08
N SER A 352 -2.85 21.43 -23.75
CA SER A 352 -3.78 22.20 -22.93
C SER A 352 -5.15 22.33 -23.57
N GLN A 353 -5.23 22.50 -24.90
CA GLN A 353 -6.51 22.50 -25.62
C GLN A 353 -7.24 21.15 -25.51
N LYS A 354 -6.52 20.03 -25.61
CA LYS A 354 -7.10 18.69 -25.42
C LYS A 354 -7.61 18.48 -24.00
N ILE A 355 -6.83 18.89 -22.99
CA ILE A 355 -7.25 18.84 -21.58
C ILE A 355 -8.50 19.67 -21.35
N ALA A 356 -8.50 20.94 -21.76
CA ALA A 356 -9.65 21.83 -21.60
C ALA A 356 -10.89 21.25 -22.29
N SER A 357 -10.74 20.73 -23.51
CA SER A 357 -11.84 20.07 -24.23
C SER A 357 -12.37 18.82 -23.51
N THR A 358 -11.49 18.05 -22.88
CA THR A 358 -11.85 16.87 -22.08
C THR A 358 -12.64 17.29 -20.84
N ILE A 359 -12.14 18.27 -20.09
CA ILE A 359 -12.79 18.80 -18.88
C ILE A 359 -14.17 19.37 -19.22
N ASP A 360 -14.24 20.21 -20.26
CA ASP A 360 -15.50 20.80 -20.71
C ASP A 360 -16.49 19.71 -21.08
N PHE A 361 -16.05 18.68 -21.81
CA PHE A 361 -16.90 17.57 -22.17
C PHE A 361 -17.43 16.82 -20.94
N ILE A 362 -16.58 16.52 -19.96
CA ILE A 362 -16.99 15.89 -18.69
C ILE A 362 -18.03 16.75 -17.97
N LYS A 363 -17.76 18.05 -17.83
CA LYS A 363 -18.65 19.00 -17.15
C LYS A 363 -20.05 19.05 -17.76
N HIS A 364 -20.13 19.00 -19.09
CA HIS A 364 -21.39 19.14 -19.80
C HIS A 364 -22.18 17.82 -19.92
N ASN A 365 -21.51 16.66 -19.92
CA ASN A 365 -22.15 15.37 -20.17
C ASN A 365 -22.36 14.51 -18.92
N LEU A 366 -21.65 14.81 -17.83
CA LEU A 366 -21.74 14.05 -16.59
C LEU A 366 -22.33 14.88 -15.46
N THR A 367 -23.04 14.23 -14.55
CA THR A 367 -23.57 14.79 -13.30
C THR A 367 -22.94 14.10 -12.10
N GLU A 368 -23.14 14.61 -10.88
CA GLU A 368 -22.61 13.99 -9.64
C GLU A 368 -21.09 13.69 -9.70
N GLN A 369 -20.33 14.59 -10.33
CA GLN A 369 -18.90 14.39 -10.58
C GLN A 369 -18.11 14.37 -9.27
N LYS A 370 -17.15 13.45 -9.17
CA LYS A 370 -16.21 13.32 -8.04
C LYS A 370 -14.85 12.87 -8.54
N ILE A 371 -13.79 13.30 -7.85
CA ILE A 371 -12.45 12.75 -8.03
C ILE A 371 -12.08 11.96 -6.78
N TYR A 372 -11.63 10.72 -6.99
CA TYR A 372 -11.07 9.85 -5.96
C TYR A 372 -9.57 9.75 -6.18
N ARG A 373 -8.78 10.03 -5.14
CA ARG A 373 -7.34 9.80 -5.10
C ARG A 373 -7.09 8.63 -4.15
N LEU A 374 -6.57 7.52 -4.66
CA LEU A 374 -6.41 6.25 -3.97
C LEU A 374 -4.93 5.86 -3.93
N GLY A 375 -4.31 5.94 -2.75
CA GLY A 375 -2.88 5.70 -2.58
C GLY A 375 -2.24 6.74 -1.67
N LEU A 376 -0.93 6.60 -1.46
CA LEU A 376 -0.15 7.52 -0.62
C LEU A 376 0.99 8.17 -1.41
N VAL A 377 1.74 7.38 -2.17
CA VAL A 377 2.87 7.83 -2.98
C VAL A 377 2.52 7.65 -4.45
N GLU A 378 2.27 6.41 -4.87
CA GLU A 378 1.59 6.11 -6.12
C GLU A 378 0.07 6.18 -5.88
N ILE A 379 -0.56 7.20 -6.47
CA ILE A 379 -1.93 7.60 -6.23
C ILE A 379 -2.72 7.37 -7.51
N ASP A 380 -3.63 6.40 -7.50
CA ASP A 380 -4.59 6.27 -8.57
C ASP A 380 -5.65 7.36 -8.46
N VAL A 381 -5.79 8.12 -9.52
CA VAL A 381 -6.75 9.22 -9.63
C VAL A 381 -7.89 8.77 -10.53
N TYR A 382 -9.10 8.67 -9.96
CA TYR A 382 -10.33 8.36 -10.68
C TYR A 382 -11.22 9.58 -10.69
N THR A 383 -11.52 10.11 -11.86
CA THR A 383 -12.60 11.08 -11.99
C THR A 383 -13.84 10.37 -12.51
N VAL A 384 -14.90 10.41 -11.73
CA VAL A 384 -16.16 9.74 -12.03
C VAL A 384 -17.25 10.76 -12.28
N GLY A 385 -18.23 10.37 -13.08
CA GLY A 385 -19.45 11.13 -13.24
C GLY A 385 -20.57 10.26 -13.78
N LYS A 386 -21.79 10.67 -13.48
CA LYS A 386 -23.02 9.95 -13.80
C LYS A 386 -23.59 10.44 -15.12
N THR A 387 -23.86 9.52 -16.04
CA THR A 387 -24.43 9.82 -17.35
C THR A 387 -25.93 10.11 -17.25
N HIS A 388 -26.50 10.69 -18.32
CA HIS A 388 -27.95 10.91 -18.42
C HIS A 388 -28.78 9.62 -18.32
N ASP A 389 -28.16 8.48 -18.65
CA ASP A 389 -28.76 7.15 -18.58
C ASP A 389 -28.67 6.52 -17.18
N ASN A 390 -28.22 7.29 -16.18
CA ASN A 390 -28.02 6.87 -14.79
C ASN A 390 -26.95 5.78 -14.62
N ASP A 391 -26.07 5.61 -15.61
CA ASP A 391 -24.85 4.81 -15.49
C ASP A 391 -23.68 5.71 -15.05
N TRP A 392 -22.55 5.11 -14.68
CA TRP A 392 -21.36 5.87 -14.28
C TRP A 392 -20.24 5.69 -15.29
N ILE A 393 -19.54 6.75 -15.61
CA ILE A 393 -18.28 6.70 -16.36
C ILE A 393 -17.19 7.19 -15.45
N TYR A 394 -16.04 6.56 -15.57
CA TYR A 394 -14.84 7.02 -14.90
C TYR A 394 -13.65 6.98 -15.84
N PHE A 395 -12.77 7.96 -15.68
CA PHE A 395 -11.45 7.94 -16.28
C PHE A 395 -10.41 7.93 -15.16
N SER A 396 -9.35 7.17 -15.38
CA SER A 396 -8.32 6.91 -14.39
C SER A 396 -6.93 7.14 -14.94
N SER A 397 -6.05 7.64 -14.08
CA SER A 397 -4.60 7.68 -14.28
C SER A 397 -3.91 7.51 -12.94
N THR A 398 -2.58 7.58 -12.92
CA THR A 398 -1.77 7.42 -11.72
C THR A 398 -0.86 8.64 -11.58
N ALA A 399 -0.76 9.16 -10.36
CA ALA A 399 0.17 10.21 -9.97
C ALA A 399 1.21 9.64 -9.02
N VAL A 400 2.42 10.19 -9.04
CA VAL A 400 3.46 9.91 -8.05
C VAL A 400 3.80 11.21 -7.33
N GLU A 401 3.68 11.20 -6.00
CA GLU A 401 3.90 12.34 -5.11
C GLU A 401 4.77 11.90 -3.91
N THR A 402 5.87 12.60 -3.63
CA THR A 402 6.80 12.31 -2.51
C THR A 402 6.78 13.30 -1.36
#